data_AF-A0A1C6LM44-F1
#
_entry.id   AF-A0A1C6LM44-F1
#
_cell.length_a   1.000
_cell.length_b   1.000
_cell.length_c   1.000
_cell.angle_alpha   90.00
_cell.angle_beta   90.00
_cell.angle_gamma   90.00
#
_symmetry.space_group_name_H-M   'P 1'
#
loop_
_entity.id
_entity.type
_entity.pdbx_description
1 polymer ?
#
loop_
_entity_poly.entity_id
_entity_poly.type
_entity_poly.pdbx_seq_one_letter_code
_entity_poly.pdbx_strand_id
1 'polypeptide(L)'
;MNGPYGQFPGGHEEPDDNSGPAGGGPGAGNPGGTGNGTGDGRASGSGGPGEDRASGSSSPGERPGGAAHRIPPPRSPAEDSPFGADLPEAPLPGSPAQLPEVPRQYGPDEPRDPAASRPEPAPGPAASHPEPAPEPRPDPEQATRAGQLPEQFDHRVLKSLLGAWALSACSVEETAAVEGHLSDCGTCADEALRLRDAVGLLHPEDSLDLDPTLRSQVLEGCMGRRPPRVPVPEWAAPYDAESSRLDALLRDMADAEWLAPVLLRWFDGQEHARRETTVGGVIAHLFAVDGLVATALGLPDPLDTGTGSGTGTGSGGPEEAPPRAPAGPASRTEEFWRADTDVLRTPGAREPWRDQGHALVRSASFAGDDAAGLDVCYGDFTLPVRDALLDRAFECWMHAEDIADAIDYPYTPPQGRHMHHMVDLAARLLPGTIAWRRRAGLSAAPRRLTAAGAPGRALHLEVEGDGGGDWYIPLDSPAASVGPGDAVAHVALDRYEFCQLVAGHVPPLETAAGQDGDREAVRDVLFAAASLSRM
;
A
#
# COMPACT_ATOMS: atom_id res chain seq x y z
N MET A 1 19.29 -18.91 -57.96
CA MET A 1 19.10 -20.03 -57.02
C MET A 1 17.95 -19.67 -56.10
N ASN A 2 16.76 -20.23 -56.35
CA ASN A 2 15.60 -20.27 -55.43
C ASN A 2 14.46 -21.07 -56.10
N GLY A 3 14.03 -22.18 -55.47
CA GLY A 3 12.84 -23.00 -55.81
C GLY A 3 12.81 -23.71 -57.17
N PRO A 4 11.73 -24.48 -57.48
CA PRO A 4 10.76 -25.09 -56.56
C PRO A 4 10.27 -26.52 -56.97
N TYR A 5 9.19 -26.96 -56.30
CA TYR A 5 8.35 -28.17 -56.46
C TYR A 5 7.95 -28.62 -57.89
N GLY A 6 7.59 -29.92 -58.03
CA GLY A 6 7.06 -30.54 -59.26
C GLY A 6 5.57 -30.96 -59.24
N GLN A 7 4.77 -30.21 -60.00
CA GLN A 7 3.69 -30.56 -60.96
C GLN A 7 2.86 -31.89 -60.95
N PHE A 8 1.51 -31.68 -60.94
CA PHE A 8 0.41 -32.30 -61.75
C PHE A 8 0.08 -33.82 -61.69
N PRO A 9 -1.12 -34.30 -62.15
CA PRO A 9 -2.42 -33.64 -62.50
C PRO A 9 -3.55 -34.05 -61.49
N GLY A 10 -4.88 -33.84 -61.66
CA GLY A 10 -5.70 -33.12 -62.65
C GLY A 10 -6.83 -33.97 -63.30
N GLY A 11 -8.12 -33.66 -63.09
CA GLY A 11 -9.29 -34.35 -63.70
C GLY A 11 -10.67 -33.73 -63.36
N HIS A 12 -11.54 -33.59 -64.37
CA HIS A 12 -12.92 -33.04 -64.29
C HIS A 12 -13.97 -34.13 -64.04
N GLU A 13 -15.08 -33.79 -63.35
CA GLU A 13 -16.45 -34.13 -63.79
C GLU A 13 -17.52 -33.30 -63.03
N GLU A 14 -18.52 -32.84 -63.77
CA GLU A 14 -19.76 -32.11 -63.41
C GLU A 14 -20.85 -32.71 -64.33
N PRO A 15 -22.16 -32.48 -64.15
CA PRO A 15 -22.91 -31.88 -63.03
C PRO A 15 -24.11 -32.77 -62.59
N ASP A 16 -25.03 -32.27 -61.76
CA ASP A 16 -26.47 -32.46 -62.02
C ASP A 16 -27.36 -31.41 -61.30
N ASP A 17 -28.48 -31.06 -61.94
CA ASP A 17 -29.42 -30.00 -61.56
C ASP A 17 -30.34 -30.35 -60.36
N ASN A 18 -30.89 -29.33 -59.66
CA ASN A 18 -32.27 -28.82 -59.92
C ASN A 18 -32.92 -28.05 -58.73
N SER A 19 -33.80 -27.10 -59.07
CA SER A 19 -34.92 -26.54 -58.27
C SER A 19 -34.68 -25.48 -57.18
N GLY A 20 -34.88 -24.20 -57.55
CA GLY A 20 -35.46 -23.16 -56.65
C GLY A 20 -37.00 -23.23 -56.64
N PRO A 21 -37.76 -22.12 -56.40
CA PRO A 21 -37.41 -20.70 -56.20
C PRO A 21 -38.00 -20.17 -54.85
N ALA A 22 -38.37 -18.90 -54.54
CA ALA A 22 -38.48 -17.63 -55.26
C ALA A 22 -38.51 -16.39 -54.32
N GLY A 23 -38.21 -15.20 -54.85
CA GLY A 23 -38.64 -13.88 -54.32
C GLY A 23 -37.67 -13.18 -53.36
N GLY A 24 -37.32 -11.88 -53.51
CA GLY A 24 -37.63 -10.91 -54.57
C GLY A 24 -36.97 -9.54 -54.26
N GLY A 25 -36.50 -8.80 -55.27
CA GLY A 25 -35.85 -7.48 -55.13
C GLY A 25 -36.83 -6.32 -54.90
N PRO A 26 -36.49 -5.02 -55.16
CA PRO A 26 -35.38 -4.46 -55.96
C PRO A 26 -34.50 -3.44 -55.18
N GLY A 27 -33.49 -2.72 -55.71
CA GLY A 27 -32.79 -2.74 -57.01
C GLY A 27 -32.24 -1.35 -57.43
N ALA A 28 -31.07 -1.32 -58.10
CA ALA A 28 -30.41 -0.18 -58.79
C ALA A 28 -30.00 1.07 -57.95
N GLY A 29 -29.00 1.89 -58.31
CA GLY A 29 -28.04 1.80 -59.43
C GLY A 29 -27.06 3.00 -59.46
N ASN A 30 -25.85 2.80 -60.01
CA ASN A 30 -24.78 3.80 -60.23
C ASN A 30 -25.17 4.74 -61.41
N PRO A 31 -24.64 5.99 -61.57
CA PRO A 31 -23.30 6.15 -62.19
C PRO A 31 -22.47 7.43 -61.86
N GLY A 32 -21.14 7.26 -61.79
CA GLY A 32 -20.09 7.97 -62.56
C GLY A 32 -19.98 9.52 -62.69
N GLY A 33 -18.75 10.04 -62.55
CA GLY A 33 -18.18 10.96 -63.57
C GLY A 33 -17.48 12.27 -63.15
N THR A 34 -16.17 12.35 -63.47
CA THR A 34 -15.41 13.53 -63.97
C THR A 34 -15.14 14.79 -63.12
N GLY A 35 -13.86 15.19 -63.04
CA GLY A 35 -13.42 16.47 -63.65
C GLY A 35 -12.55 17.46 -62.84
N ASN A 36 -11.32 17.72 -63.34
CA ASN A 36 -10.45 18.90 -63.10
C ASN A 36 -9.88 19.11 -61.67
N GLY A 37 -8.73 19.78 -61.46
CA GLY A 37 -7.71 20.26 -62.42
C GLY A 37 -6.88 21.44 -61.87
N THR A 38 -5.55 21.26 -61.74
CA THR A 38 -4.44 22.25 -61.74
C THR A 38 -4.58 23.64 -61.08
N GLY A 39 -3.64 24.00 -60.20
CA GLY A 39 -3.35 25.38 -59.80
C GLY A 39 -1.97 25.57 -59.17
N ASP A 40 -1.08 26.33 -59.82
CA ASP A 40 0.30 26.64 -59.38
C ASP A 40 0.40 27.67 -58.24
N GLY A 41 1.52 27.70 -57.49
CA GLY A 41 1.79 28.81 -56.55
C GLY A 41 3.08 28.77 -55.71
N ARG A 42 4.19 29.21 -56.31
CA ARG A 42 5.42 29.86 -55.75
C ARG A 42 5.32 30.53 -54.35
N ALA A 43 6.40 30.87 -53.62
CA ALA A 43 7.85 30.53 -53.59
C ALA A 43 8.55 31.41 -52.51
N SER A 44 9.72 30.99 -51.98
CA SER A 44 10.77 31.81 -51.32
C SER A 44 10.42 32.56 -50.01
N GLY A 45 11.33 32.79 -49.04
CA GLY A 45 12.71 32.32 -48.90
C GLY A 45 13.41 32.86 -47.62
N SER A 46 14.52 32.19 -47.26
CA SER A 46 15.83 32.73 -46.82
C SER A 46 15.95 33.75 -45.66
N GLY A 47 16.80 33.42 -44.66
CA GLY A 47 17.44 34.42 -43.77
C GLY A 47 18.14 33.87 -42.50
N GLY A 48 19.42 33.47 -42.60
CA GLY A 48 20.40 33.56 -41.49
C GLY A 48 21.09 34.94 -41.51
N PRO A 49 22.00 35.32 -40.57
CA PRO A 49 23.17 34.55 -40.06
C PRO A 49 23.20 34.50 -38.49
N GLY A 50 24.20 34.03 -37.73
CA GLY A 50 25.68 34.11 -37.82
C GLY A 50 26.17 35.52 -37.41
N GLU A 51 27.18 35.74 -36.56
CA GLU A 51 28.21 34.90 -35.93
C GLU A 51 28.66 35.48 -34.55
N ASP A 52 29.63 34.81 -33.92
CA ASP A 52 30.86 35.38 -33.31
C ASP A 52 31.19 35.21 -31.80
N ARG A 53 32.51 35.15 -31.56
CA ARG A 53 33.20 34.64 -30.35
C ARG A 53 33.87 35.76 -29.54
N ALA A 54 34.12 35.52 -28.24
CA ALA A 54 35.41 35.84 -27.61
C ALA A 54 35.58 35.18 -26.22
N SER A 55 36.74 34.56 -25.98
CA SER A 55 37.22 34.15 -24.65
C SER A 55 38.26 35.14 -24.15
N GLY A 56 38.38 35.35 -22.83
CA GLY A 56 39.44 36.21 -22.26
C GLY A 56 39.66 35.97 -20.77
N SER A 57 40.76 35.30 -20.42
CA SER A 57 41.22 35.10 -19.05
C SER A 57 42.29 36.12 -18.65
N SER A 58 42.26 36.63 -17.41
CA SER A 58 43.41 37.23 -16.73
C SER A 58 43.17 37.44 -15.22
N SER A 59 44.23 37.27 -14.45
CA SER A 59 44.40 37.55 -13.00
C SER A 59 45.91 37.79 -12.77
N PRO A 60 46.41 38.24 -11.59
CA PRO A 60 45.75 38.76 -10.40
C PRO A 60 46.29 40.16 -9.95
N GLY A 61 45.81 40.66 -8.81
CA GLY A 61 46.41 41.79 -8.07
C GLY A 61 46.18 41.64 -6.56
N GLU A 62 47.22 41.87 -5.73
CA GLU A 62 47.25 41.45 -4.31
C GLU A 62 47.02 42.56 -3.26
N ARG A 63 46.20 42.20 -2.24
CA ARG A 63 46.29 42.60 -0.80
C ARG A 63 45.96 44.07 -0.40
N PRO A 64 45.75 44.39 0.91
CA PRO A 64 45.74 43.52 2.11
C PRO A 64 44.52 43.63 3.06
N GLY A 65 44.33 42.62 3.91
CA GLY A 65 44.15 42.81 5.36
C GLY A 65 42.74 42.97 5.95
N GLY A 66 42.13 41.86 6.38
CA GLY A 66 40.99 41.84 7.30
C GLY A 66 40.75 40.42 7.85
N ALA A 67 40.96 40.22 9.15
CA ALA A 67 40.86 38.89 9.76
C ALA A 67 39.41 38.54 10.14
N ALA A 68 38.86 37.50 9.52
CA ALA A 68 37.60 36.88 9.95
C ALA A 68 37.91 35.65 10.82
N HIS A 69 37.22 35.52 11.96
CA HIS A 69 37.30 34.32 12.80
C HIS A 69 36.76 33.11 12.03
N ARG A 70 37.58 32.07 11.91
CA ARG A 70 37.20 30.80 11.26
C ARG A 70 36.70 29.83 12.33
N ILE A 71 35.44 29.44 12.25
CA ILE A 71 34.86 28.37 13.08
C ILE A 71 35.48 27.04 12.60
N PRO A 72 35.99 26.17 13.50
CA PRO A 72 36.47 24.84 13.11
C PRO A 72 35.31 23.93 12.70
N PRO A 73 35.51 22.97 11.77
CA PRO A 73 34.48 22.01 11.41
C PRO A 73 34.11 21.08 12.59
N PRO A 74 32.91 20.49 12.61
CA PRO A 74 32.49 19.56 13.65
C PRO A 74 33.37 18.30 13.66
N ARG A 75 33.57 17.74 14.85
CA ARG A 75 34.31 16.48 15.07
C ARG A 75 33.43 15.27 14.74
N SER A 76 34.06 14.13 14.50
CA SER A 76 33.35 12.88 14.22
C SER A 76 32.89 12.20 15.53
N PRO A 77 31.78 11.43 15.52
CA PRO A 77 31.22 10.81 16.73
C PRO A 77 32.15 9.83 17.47
N ALA A 78 33.23 9.39 16.83
CA ALA A 78 34.21 8.48 17.43
C ALA A 78 35.10 9.14 18.51
N GLU A 79 35.12 10.48 18.60
CA GLU A 79 35.99 11.21 19.54
C GLU A 79 35.31 11.57 20.88
N ASP A 80 33.99 11.38 21.02
CA ASP A 80 33.20 11.74 22.23
C ASP A 80 32.62 10.50 22.98
N SER A 81 33.19 9.31 22.78
CA SER A 81 32.83 8.12 23.57
C SER A 81 33.41 8.19 25.00
N PRO A 82 32.62 7.99 26.07
CA PRO A 82 33.13 7.92 27.44
C PRO A 82 33.89 6.61 27.76
N PHE A 83 33.94 5.67 26.81
CA PHE A 83 34.72 4.43 26.93
C PHE A 83 35.99 4.52 26.08
N GLY A 84 37.14 4.44 26.76
CA GLY A 84 38.47 4.58 26.16
C GLY A 84 38.84 3.45 25.18
N ALA A 85 39.95 3.65 24.47
CA ALA A 85 40.38 2.85 23.32
C ALA A 85 40.90 1.43 23.65
N ASP A 86 40.03 0.58 24.17
CA ASP A 86 40.21 -0.88 24.27
C ASP A 86 38.92 -1.60 23.84
N LEU A 87 38.71 -1.70 22.53
CA LEU A 87 37.76 -2.65 21.93
C LEU A 87 38.56 -3.86 21.39
N PRO A 88 38.12 -5.11 21.62
CA PRO A 88 38.82 -6.28 21.10
C PRO A 88 38.71 -6.34 19.57
N GLU A 89 39.80 -6.76 18.94
CA GLU A 89 39.93 -6.89 17.49
C GLU A 89 38.90 -7.90 16.92
N ALA A 90 38.21 -7.52 15.84
CA ALA A 90 37.15 -8.34 15.26
C ALA A 90 37.69 -9.66 14.67
N PRO A 91 37.01 -10.80 14.88
CA PRO A 91 37.49 -12.09 14.38
C PRO A 91 37.39 -12.17 12.85
N LEU A 92 38.42 -12.77 12.23
CA LEU A 92 38.46 -13.00 10.79
C LEU A 92 37.32 -13.91 10.32
N PRO A 93 36.77 -13.70 9.11
CA PRO A 93 35.63 -14.46 8.61
C PRO A 93 36.02 -15.93 8.36
N GLY A 94 35.25 -16.86 8.96
CA GLY A 94 35.37 -18.30 8.69
C GLY A 94 35.39 -19.26 9.89
N SER A 95 35.19 -18.79 11.13
CA SER A 95 35.03 -19.69 12.30
C SER A 95 33.58 -19.73 12.81
N PRO A 96 33.01 -20.91 13.12
CA PRO A 96 31.64 -21.01 13.63
C PRO A 96 31.55 -20.48 15.07
N ALA A 97 30.70 -19.48 15.29
CA ALA A 97 30.44 -18.95 16.62
C ALA A 97 29.62 -19.94 17.45
N GLN A 98 30.16 -20.38 18.59
CA GLN A 98 29.36 -21.06 19.61
C GLN A 98 28.54 -20.03 20.37
N LEU A 99 27.21 -20.12 20.26
CA LEU A 99 26.29 -19.31 21.05
C LEU A 99 26.37 -19.70 22.54
N PRO A 100 26.35 -18.74 23.49
CA PRO A 100 26.29 -19.07 24.91
C PRO A 100 24.93 -19.65 25.29
N GLU A 101 24.93 -20.74 26.07
CA GLU A 101 23.69 -21.35 26.59
C GLU A 101 22.99 -20.41 27.59
N VAL A 102 21.77 -19.99 27.25
CA VAL A 102 20.86 -19.31 28.16
C VAL A 102 20.03 -20.36 28.91
N PRO A 103 20.00 -20.38 30.26
CA PRO A 103 19.24 -21.38 31.01
C PRO A 103 17.73 -21.28 30.74
N ARG A 104 17.14 -22.37 30.22
CA ARG A 104 15.68 -22.49 30.05
C ARG A 104 14.98 -22.57 31.40
N GLN A 105 14.42 -21.46 31.86
CA GLN A 105 13.39 -21.46 32.91
C GLN A 105 12.01 -21.38 32.25
N TYR A 106 11.36 -22.52 32.03
CA TYR A 106 9.91 -22.76 32.11
C TYR A 106 9.69 -24.26 31.86
N GLY A 107 9.09 -24.95 32.83
CA GLY A 107 8.71 -26.36 32.70
C GLY A 107 7.38 -26.52 31.94
N PRO A 108 7.06 -27.72 31.43
CA PRO A 108 5.77 -27.98 30.81
C PRO A 108 4.68 -28.11 31.87
N ASP A 109 3.66 -27.25 31.83
CA ASP A 109 2.44 -27.42 32.62
C ASP A 109 1.50 -28.46 31.97
N GLU A 110 0.87 -29.26 32.82
CA GLU A 110 0.01 -30.40 32.46
C GLU A 110 -1.37 -29.99 31.87
N PRO A 111 -2.03 -30.88 31.11
CA PRO A 111 -3.29 -30.56 30.44
C PRO A 111 -4.46 -30.41 31.43
N ARG A 112 -5.29 -29.38 31.22
CA ARG A 112 -6.42 -29.04 32.11
C ARG A 112 -7.74 -29.59 31.58
N ASP A 113 -8.39 -30.42 32.40
CA ASP A 113 -9.63 -31.16 32.08
C ASP A 113 -10.87 -30.24 31.90
N PRO A 114 -11.81 -30.52 30.96
CA PRO A 114 -12.87 -29.58 30.59
C PRO A 114 -14.24 -29.90 31.24
N ALA A 115 -14.47 -29.49 32.50
CA ALA A 115 -15.83 -29.45 33.07
C ALA A 115 -15.97 -28.59 34.33
N ALA A 116 -16.57 -27.39 34.23
CA ALA A 116 -17.34 -26.74 35.33
C ALA A 116 -17.99 -25.41 34.87
N SER A 117 -19.04 -25.47 34.03
CA SER A 117 -19.84 -24.29 33.70
C SER A 117 -20.57 -23.78 34.95
N ARG A 118 -20.25 -22.57 35.44
CA ARG A 118 -21.10 -21.85 36.40
C ARG A 118 -22.06 -20.94 35.62
N PRO A 119 -23.36 -20.93 35.92
CA PRO A 119 -24.32 -20.07 35.23
C PRO A 119 -24.13 -18.60 35.62
N GLU A 120 -24.27 -17.71 34.64
CA GLU A 120 -24.34 -16.26 34.87
C GLU A 120 -25.61 -15.88 35.66
N PRO A 121 -25.56 -14.86 36.53
CA PRO A 121 -26.75 -14.32 37.16
C PRO A 121 -27.55 -13.47 36.17
N ALA A 122 -28.86 -13.72 36.09
CA ALA A 122 -29.77 -12.95 35.24
C ALA A 122 -29.83 -11.46 35.64
N PRO A 123 -30.05 -10.53 34.67
CA PRO A 123 -30.14 -9.11 34.96
C PRO A 123 -31.38 -8.80 35.82
N GLY A 124 -31.15 -8.15 36.97
CA GLY A 124 -32.22 -7.62 37.82
C GLY A 124 -32.91 -6.40 37.18
N PRO A 125 -34.16 -6.09 37.57
CA PRO A 125 -34.91 -4.98 37.00
C PRO A 125 -34.24 -3.63 37.34
N ALA A 126 -34.28 -2.70 36.38
CA ALA A 126 -33.69 -1.38 36.52
C ALA A 126 -34.25 -0.64 37.75
N ALA A 127 -33.36 -0.20 38.63
CA ALA A 127 -33.71 0.72 39.70
C ALA A 127 -33.99 2.11 39.10
N SER A 128 -35.22 2.59 39.22
CA SER A 128 -35.61 3.92 38.77
C SER A 128 -34.81 4.98 39.53
N HIS A 129 -33.94 5.72 38.82
CA HIS A 129 -33.37 6.94 39.37
C HIS A 129 -34.50 7.95 39.64
N PRO A 130 -34.52 8.62 40.81
CA PRO A 130 -35.46 9.72 41.04
C PRO A 130 -35.14 10.87 40.09
N GLU A 131 -36.18 11.48 39.55
CA GLU A 131 -36.13 12.66 38.69
C GLU A 131 -35.37 13.80 39.41
N PRO A 132 -34.41 14.48 38.75
CA PRO A 132 -33.67 15.57 39.39
C PRO A 132 -34.62 16.72 39.72
N ALA A 133 -34.60 17.16 40.97
CA ALA A 133 -35.37 18.33 41.39
C ALA A 133 -34.94 19.56 40.57
N PRO A 134 -35.87 20.44 40.16
CA PRO A 134 -35.52 21.62 39.38
C PRO A 134 -34.59 22.53 40.18
N GLU A 135 -33.47 22.90 39.57
CA GLU A 135 -32.47 23.76 40.19
C GLU A 135 -33.09 25.10 40.63
N PRO A 136 -32.76 25.61 41.83
CA PRO A 136 -33.20 26.93 42.24
C PRO A 136 -32.58 27.97 41.31
N ARG A 137 -33.43 28.80 40.68
CA ARG A 137 -32.95 29.93 39.86
C ARG A 137 -32.03 30.81 40.71
N PRO A 138 -30.87 31.25 40.19
CA PRO A 138 -29.97 32.11 40.95
C PRO A 138 -30.67 33.40 41.34
N ASP A 139 -30.47 33.81 42.59
CA ASP A 139 -31.01 35.04 43.15
C ASP A 139 -30.51 36.25 42.31
N PRO A 140 -31.35 37.18 41.85
CA PRO A 140 -30.88 38.33 41.08
C PRO A 140 -29.87 39.20 41.86
N GLU A 141 -29.86 39.16 43.19
CA GLU A 141 -28.82 39.78 44.02
C GLU A 141 -27.46 39.04 43.96
N GLN A 142 -27.43 37.72 43.72
CA GLN A 142 -26.18 36.98 43.50
C GLN A 142 -25.60 37.24 42.11
N ALA A 143 -26.45 37.31 41.07
CA ALA A 143 -26.03 37.72 39.73
C ALA A 143 -25.45 39.16 39.72
N THR A 144 -25.99 40.05 40.56
CA THR A 144 -25.49 41.43 40.70
C THR A 144 -24.20 41.50 41.53
N ARG A 145 -23.92 40.51 42.41
CA ARG A 145 -22.67 40.42 43.16
C ARG A 145 -21.51 39.80 42.35
N ALA A 146 -21.79 39.12 41.25
CA ALA A 146 -20.77 38.67 40.28
C ALA A 146 -20.20 39.82 39.41
N GLY A 147 -20.78 41.03 39.48
CA GLY A 147 -20.36 42.21 38.71
C GLY A 147 -19.24 43.05 39.33
N GLN A 148 -18.67 42.63 40.46
CA GLN A 148 -17.56 43.31 41.13
C GLN A 148 -16.42 42.32 41.40
N LEU A 149 -15.79 41.85 40.33
CA LEU A 149 -14.39 41.41 40.39
C LEU A 149 -13.59 42.55 41.04
N PRO A 150 -12.90 42.31 42.15
CA PRO A 150 -12.27 43.39 42.89
C PRO A 150 -11.02 43.89 42.16
N GLU A 151 -10.61 45.12 42.45
CA GLU A 151 -9.40 45.79 41.93
C GLU A 151 -8.10 45.17 42.49
N GLN A 152 -8.01 43.83 42.57
CA GLN A 152 -7.01 43.08 43.33
C GLN A 152 -5.89 42.47 42.48
N PHE A 153 -6.12 42.26 41.18
CA PHE A 153 -5.10 41.75 40.27
C PHE A 153 -4.42 42.90 39.51
N ASP A 154 -3.67 43.71 40.26
CA ASP A 154 -2.72 44.63 39.63
C ASP A 154 -1.53 43.86 39.02
N HIS A 155 -0.75 44.53 38.15
CA HIS A 155 0.43 43.94 37.52
C HIS A 155 1.43 43.35 38.52
N ARG A 156 1.53 43.89 39.74
CA ARG A 156 2.47 43.43 40.77
C ARG A 156 1.98 42.12 41.40
N VAL A 157 0.68 41.99 41.66
CA VAL A 157 0.05 40.74 42.14
C VAL A 157 0.19 39.67 41.06
N LEU A 158 -0.18 39.96 39.82
CA LEU A 158 -0.07 39.03 38.70
C LEU A 158 1.37 38.58 38.44
N LYS A 159 2.34 39.50 38.51
CA LYS A 159 3.76 39.18 38.44
C LYS A 159 4.23 38.29 39.61
N SER A 160 3.67 38.43 40.80
CA SER A 160 4.00 37.56 41.94
C SER A 160 3.40 36.16 41.81
N LEU A 161 2.30 36.00 41.07
CA LEU A 161 1.67 34.72 40.79
C LEU A 161 2.41 33.87 39.74
N LEU A 162 3.31 34.45 38.94
CA LEU A 162 4.01 33.72 37.85
C LEU A 162 4.72 32.44 38.32
N GLY A 163 5.30 32.44 39.52
CA GLY A 163 5.94 31.24 40.09
C GLY A 163 4.94 30.16 40.50
N ALA A 164 3.77 30.54 41.05
CA ALA A 164 2.70 29.60 41.37
C ALA A 164 2.03 29.07 40.09
N TRP A 165 1.83 29.94 39.08
CA TRP A 165 1.29 29.57 37.77
C TRP A 165 2.23 28.61 37.01
N ALA A 166 3.55 28.84 37.06
CA ALA A 166 4.54 27.93 36.47
C ALA A 166 4.58 26.55 37.15
N LEU A 167 4.16 26.47 38.42
CA LEU A 167 4.00 25.23 39.19
C LEU A 167 2.56 24.65 39.14
N SER A 168 1.67 25.21 38.31
CA SER A 168 0.24 24.84 38.24
C SER A 168 -0.49 24.88 39.59
N ALA A 169 -0.08 25.78 40.48
CA ALA A 169 -0.55 25.91 41.86
C ALA A 169 -1.51 27.11 42.09
N CYS A 170 -1.92 27.80 41.03
CA CYS A 170 -2.91 28.88 41.06
C CYS A 170 -4.36 28.35 41.05
N SER A 171 -5.31 29.15 41.53
CA SER A 171 -6.74 28.89 41.31
C SER A 171 -7.12 29.03 39.83
N VAL A 172 -8.33 28.61 39.45
CA VAL A 172 -8.85 28.78 38.08
C VAL A 172 -8.95 30.26 37.70
N GLU A 173 -9.43 31.09 38.65
CA GLU A 173 -9.57 32.53 38.50
C GLU A 173 -8.21 33.23 38.38
N GLU A 174 -7.24 32.83 39.22
CA GLU A 174 -5.86 33.34 39.17
C GLU A 174 -5.15 32.94 37.87
N THR A 175 -5.36 31.71 37.40
CA THR A 175 -4.77 31.20 36.15
C THR A 175 -5.27 32.00 34.96
N ALA A 176 -6.59 32.20 34.84
CA ALA A 176 -7.18 33.01 33.78
C ALA A 176 -6.71 34.48 33.82
N ALA A 177 -6.56 35.05 35.03
CA ALA A 177 -6.05 36.42 35.19
C ALA A 177 -4.57 36.54 34.79
N VAL A 178 -3.73 35.55 35.12
CA VAL A 178 -2.32 35.50 34.69
C VAL A 178 -2.23 35.33 33.17
N GLU A 179 -2.96 34.41 32.55
CA GLU A 179 -2.90 34.16 31.10
C GLU A 179 -3.36 35.37 30.27
N GLY A 180 -4.41 36.06 30.72
CA GLY A 180 -4.79 37.36 30.16
C GLY A 180 -3.66 38.38 30.26
N HIS A 181 -3.01 38.46 31.42
CA HIS A 181 -1.90 39.38 31.62
C HIS A 181 -0.64 39.05 30.79
N LEU A 182 -0.31 37.78 30.59
CA LEU A 182 0.82 37.36 29.76
C LEU A 182 0.65 37.80 28.29
N SER A 183 -0.59 37.82 27.80
CA SER A 183 -0.93 38.29 26.46
C SER A 183 -0.64 39.78 26.26
N ASP A 184 -0.78 40.58 27.31
CA ASP A 184 -0.59 42.04 27.29
C ASP A 184 0.79 42.52 27.76
N CYS A 185 1.61 41.63 28.36
CA CYS A 185 2.86 42.00 29.03
C CYS A 185 4.03 41.06 28.71
N GLY A 186 4.77 41.37 27.64
CA GLY A 186 5.93 40.59 27.19
C GLY A 186 7.00 40.33 28.26
N THR A 187 7.26 41.28 29.17
CA THR A 187 8.25 41.07 30.25
C THR A 187 7.78 40.08 31.32
N CYS A 188 6.48 39.88 31.49
CA CYS A 188 5.93 38.80 32.31
C CYS A 188 5.89 37.48 31.52
N ALA A 189 5.64 37.51 30.21
CA ALA A 189 5.70 36.32 29.36
C ALA A 189 7.11 35.71 29.30
N ASP A 190 8.15 36.53 29.10
CA ASP A 190 9.56 36.10 29.13
C ASP A 190 9.95 35.46 30.48
N GLU A 191 9.47 36.03 31.58
CA GLU A 191 9.73 35.52 32.93
C GLU A 191 8.93 34.23 33.19
N ALA A 192 7.68 34.14 32.73
CA ALA A 192 6.84 32.96 32.84
C ALA A 192 7.40 31.77 32.06
N LEU A 193 7.99 32.01 30.88
CA LEU A 193 8.72 30.99 30.10
C LEU A 193 9.94 30.48 30.89
N ARG A 194 10.80 31.38 31.38
CA ARG A 194 11.97 31.01 32.19
C ARG A 194 11.61 30.23 33.45
N LEU A 195 10.50 30.59 34.10
CA LEU A 195 10.00 29.88 35.27
C LEU A 195 9.50 28.49 34.91
N ARG A 196 8.80 28.30 33.78
CA ARG A 196 8.41 26.97 33.28
C ARG A 196 9.63 26.11 32.92
N ASP A 197 10.61 26.68 32.22
CA ASP A 197 11.87 25.98 31.90
C ASP A 197 12.59 25.53 33.17
N ALA A 198 12.64 26.38 34.21
CA ALA A 198 13.21 26.05 35.51
C ALA A 198 12.39 25.00 36.29
N VAL A 199 11.06 25.00 36.19
CA VAL A 199 10.20 23.95 36.77
C VAL A 199 10.45 22.59 36.11
N GLY A 200 10.74 22.56 34.80
CA GLY A 200 11.16 21.34 34.10
C GLY A 200 12.46 20.73 34.63
N LEU A 201 13.32 21.52 35.27
CA LEU A 201 14.55 21.05 35.95
C LEU A 201 14.32 20.66 37.42
N LEU A 202 13.12 20.94 37.96
CA LEU A 202 12.73 20.65 39.35
C LEU A 202 11.70 19.52 39.47
N HIS A 203 11.10 19.08 38.36
CA HIS A 203 10.34 17.83 38.34
C HIS A 203 11.29 16.66 38.65
N PRO A 204 10.98 15.81 39.63
CA PRO A 204 11.49 14.44 39.64
C PRO A 204 11.08 13.78 38.32
N GLU A 205 11.85 12.82 37.82
CA GLU A 205 11.38 12.02 36.68
C GLU A 205 10.05 11.36 37.06
N ASP A 206 9.00 11.66 36.28
CA ASP A 206 7.66 11.12 36.52
C ASP A 206 7.73 9.59 36.50
N SER A 207 7.13 8.94 37.50
CA SER A 207 7.10 7.48 37.49
C SER A 207 6.35 7.00 36.26
N LEU A 208 6.96 6.04 35.54
CA LEU A 208 6.32 5.32 34.44
C LEU A 208 5.14 4.45 34.90
N ASP A 209 4.85 4.40 36.21
CA ASP A 209 3.65 3.84 36.81
C ASP A 209 2.40 4.69 36.47
N LEU A 210 1.97 4.63 35.21
CA LEU A 210 0.68 5.16 34.77
C LEU A 210 -0.47 4.50 35.56
N ASP A 211 -1.51 5.28 35.87
CA ASP A 211 -2.72 4.77 36.51
C ASP A 211 -3.27 3.56 35.70
N PRO A 212 -3.48 2.38 36.32
CA PRO A 212 -4.00 1.19 35.62
C PRO A 212 -5.34 1.43 34.89
N THR A 213 -6.13 2.41 35.36
CA THR A 213 -7.40 2.82 34.76
C THR A 213 -7.24 3.85 33.64
N LEU A 214 -6.05 4.45 33.45
CA LEU A 214 -5.77 5.39 32.34
C LEU A 214 -6.06 4.74 30.99
N ARG A 215 -5.70 3.46 30.81
CA ARG A 215 -6.01 2.72 29.58
C ARG A 215 -7.52 2.66 29.32
N SER A 216 -8.33 2.35 30.34
CA SER A 216 -9.79 2.32 30.20
C SER A 216 -10.37 3.71 29.98
N GLN A 217 -9.90 4.74 30.69
CA GLN A 217 -10.37 6.13 30.53
C GLN A 217 -10.02 6.69 29.14
N VAL A 218 -8.82 6.38 28.63
CA VAL A 218 -8.41 6.75 27.26
C VAL A 218 -9.24 6.01 26.22
N LEU A 219 -9.46 4.70 26.38
CA LEU A 219 -10.32 3.92 25.47
C LEU A 219 -11.77 4.43 25.49
N GLU A 220 -12.34 4.68 26.67
CA GLU A 220 -13.69 5.23 26.84
C GLU A 220 -13.81 6.64 26.24
N GLY A 221 -12.86 7.54 26.52
CA GLY A 221 -12.80 8.87 25.92
C GLY A 221 -12.63 8.82 24.40
N CYS A 222 -11.86 7.87 23.87
CA CYS A 222 -11.72 7.65 22.43
C CYS A 222 -12.99 7.06 21.80
N MET A 223 -13.68 6.13 22.47
CA MET A 223 -14.97 5.60 22.00
C MET A 223 -16.08 6.66 22.05
N GLY A 224 -16.12 7.50 23.09
CA GLY A 224 -17.09 8.60 23.21
C GLY A 224 -16.86 9.73 22.20
N ARG A 225 -15.61 9.97 21.78
CA ARG A 225 -15.27 10.94 20.72
C ARG A 225 -15.38 10.37 19.30
N ARG A 226 -15.30 9.06 19.11
CA ARG A 226 -15.38 8.41 17.79
C ARG A 226 -16.85 8.10 17.47
N PRO A 227 -17.48 8.78 16.48
CA PRO A 227 -18.81 8.37 16.04
C PRO A 227 -18.79 6.90 15.60
N PRO A 228 -19.90 6.14 15.76
CA PRO A 228 -19.96 4.72 15.44
C PRO A 228 -19.56 4.50 13.97
N ARG A 229 -18.37 3.95 13.77
CA ARG A 229 -17.83 3.63 12.45
C ARG A 229 -18.48 2.34 11.97
N VAL A 230 -18.97 2.33 10.73
CA VAL A 230 -19.46 1.09 10.11
C VAL A 230 -18.31 0.07 10.16
N PRO A 231 -18.54 -1.16 10.66
CA PRO A 231 -17.49 -2.18 10.71
C PRO A 231 -16.92 -2.46 9.33
N VAL A 232 -15.60 -2.60 9.25
CA VAL A 232 -14.94 -3.11 8.03
C VAL A 232 -15.26 -4.60 7.93
N PRO A 233 -15.75 -5.10 6.79
CA PRO A 233 -16.04 -6.53 6.63
C PRO A 233 -14.75 -7.34 6.65
N GLU A 234 -14.83 -8.59 7.13
CA GLU A 234 -13.66 -9.46 7.34
C GLU A 234 -12.79 -9.60 6.08
N TRP A 235 -13.42 -9.73 4.90
CA TRP A 235 -12.72 -9.84 3.61
C TRP A 235 -12.00 -8.56 3.16
N ALA A 236 -12.30 -7.39 3.74
CA ALA A 236 -11.61 -6.13 3.49
C ALA A 236 -10.59 -5.77 4.60
N ALA A 237 -10.61 -6.48 5.73
CA ALA A 237 -9.78 -6.18 6.90
C ALA A 237 -8.25 -6.30 6.63
N PRO A 238 -7.75 -7.24 5.81
CA PRO A 238 -6.35 -7.25 5.42
C PRO A 238 -5.95 -5.99 4.65
N TYR A 239 -6.77 -5.51 3.70
CA TYR A 239 -6.47 -4.29 2.95
C TYR A 239 -6.47 -3.04 3.83
N ASP A 240 -7.48 -2.86 4.70
CA ASP A 240 -7.51 -1.75 5.67
C ASP A 240 -6.28 -1.76 6.60
N ALA A 241 -5.83 -2.95 7.03
CA ALA A 241 -4.65 -3.11 7.86
C ALA A 241 -3.34 -2.80 7.13
N GLU A 242 -3.05 -3.47 6.00
CA GLU A 242 -1.75 -3.32 5.34
C GLU A 242 -1.59 -1.94 4.68
N SER A 243 -2.66 -1.36 4.13
CA SER A 243 -2.64 0.04 3.66
C SER A 243 -2.45 1.06 4.80
N SER A 244 -3.06 0.84 5.98
CA SER A 244 -2.82 1.68 7.16
C SER A 244 -1.39 1.57 7.69
N ARG A 245 -0.76 0.38 7.59
CA ARG A 245 0.63 0.16 8.00
C ARG A 245 1.61 0.82 7.03
N LEU A 246 1.37 0.74 5.72
CA LEU A 246 2.14 1.50 4.74
C LEU A 246 1.97 3.02 4.94
N ASP A 247 0.75 3.53 5.15
CA ASP A 247 0.55 4.96 5.49
C ASP A 247 1.17 5.38 6.84
N ALA A 248 1.43 4.43 7.76
CA ALA A 248 2.20 4.69 8.98
C ALA A 248 3.70 4.86 8.66
N LEU A 249 4.30 3.96 7.88
CA LEU A 249 5.67 4.09 7.38
C LEU A 249 5.86 5.41 6.61
N LEU A 250 4.98 5.70 5.63
CA LEU A 250 5.03 6.92 4.82
C LEU A 250 4.79 8.23 5.62
N ARG A 251 4.33 8.13 6.88
CA ARG A 251 4.19 9.28 7.78
C ARG A 251 5.49 9.61 8.52
N ASP A 252 6.27 8.59 8.82
CA ASP A 252 7.49 8.69 9.62
C ASP A 252 8.69 9.16 8.79
N MET A 253 8.63 8.92 7.48
CA MET A 253 9.65 9.30 6.50
C MET A 253 9.94 10.81 6.44
N ALA A 254 11.21 11.16 6.29
CA ALA A 254 11.69 12.49 5.95
C ALA A 254 11.58 12.78 4.43
N ASP A 255 11.44 14.05 4.04
CA ASP A 255 11.29 14.49 2.65
C ASP A 255 12.37 13.95 1.69
N ALA A 256 13.60 13.73 2.17
CA ALA A 256 14.70 13.21 1.37
C ALA A 256 14.56 11.71 1.05
N GLU A 257 13.92 10.94 1.92
CA GLU A 257 13.75 9.48 1.78
C GLU A 257 12.72 9.13 0.70
N TRP A 258 11.82 10.06 0.38
CA TRP A 258 10.88 9.92 -0.75
C TRP A 258 11.57 9.79 -2.12
N LEU A 259 12.83 10.22 -2.21
CA LEU A 259 13.69 10.10 -3.39
C LEU A 259 14.63 8.88 -3.35
N ALA A 260 14.54 8.03 -2.32
CA ALA A 260 15.34 6.81 -2.24
C ALA A 260 15.03 5.89 -3.43
N PRO A 261 16.05 5.25 -4.04
CA PRO A 261 15.85 4.35 -5.18
C PRO A 261 15.25 3.02 -4.69
N VAL A 262 13.99 2.78 -5.05
CA VAL A 262 13.29 1.52 -4.75
C VAL A 262 13.38 0.60 -5.96
N LEU A 263 13.85 -0.63 -5.76
CA LEU A 263 14.01 -1.62 -6.82
C LEU A 263 12.83 -2.59 -6.84
N LEU A 264 11.80 -2.29 -7.64
CA LEU A 264 10.71 -3.23 -7.90
C LEU A 264 11.23 -4.49 -8.60
N ARG A 265 10.72 -5.65 -8.20
CA ARG A 265 11.10 -6.98 -8.72
C ARG A 265 9.83 -7.78 -8.98
N TRP A 266 9.79 -8.52 -10.09
CA TRP A 266 8.71 -9.46 -10.42
C TRP A 266 9.23 -10.51 -11.40
N PHE A 267 8.42 -11.53 -11.67
CA PHE A 267 8.72 -12.59 -12.62
C PHE A 267 7.81 -12.47 -13.85
N ASP A 268 8.38 -12.24 -15.03
CA ASP A 268 7.60 -11.98 -16.27
C ASP A 268 6.99 -13.24 -16.91
N GLY A 269 7.15 -14.40 -16.26
CA GLY A 269 6.78 -15.72 -16.76
C GLY A 269 7.95 -16.51 -17.35
N GLN A 270 9.06 -15.85 -17.71
CA GLN A 270 10.29 -16.45 -18.22
C GLN A 270 11.47 -16.20 -17.26
N GLU A 271 11.70 -14.94 -16.88
CA GLU A 271 12.85 -14.48 -16.11
C GLU A 271 12.50 -13.43 -15.06
N HIS A 272 13.48 -13.09 -14.21
CA HIS A 272 13.34 -12.03 -13.21
C HIS A 272 13.49 -10.67 -13.86
N ALA A 273 12.40 -9.92 -13.86
CA ALA A 273 12.37 -8.55 -14.29
C ALA A 273 12.48 -7.62 -13.08
N ARG A 274 13.03 -6.43 -13.32
CA ARG A 274 13.28 -5.43 -12.27
C ARG A 274 13.20 -4.01 -12.82
N ARG A 275 12.81 -3.07 -11.98
CA ARG A 275 12.75 -1.65 -12.33
C ARG A 275 13.06 -0.79 -11.11
N GLU A 276 13.99 0.15 -11.29
CA GLU A 276 14.25 1.18 -10.31
C GLU A 276 13.20 2.30 -10.44
N THR A 277 12.70 2.77 -9.30
CA THR A 277 11.78 3.89 -9.16
C THR A 277 12.06 4.60 -7.84
N THR A 278 11.17 5.50 -7.39
CA THR A 278 11.24 6.14 -6.06
C THR A 278 10.06 5.71 -5.20
N VAL A 279 10.07 6.02 -3.91
CA VAL A 279 8.92 5.78 -3.01
C VAL A 279 7.65 6.42 -3.56
N GLY A 280 7.73 7.67 -4.05
CA GLY A 280 6.59 8.33 -4.72
C GLY A 280 6.11 7.56 -5.96
N GLY A 281 7.02 6.96 -6.73
CA GLY A 281 6.71 6.07 -7.84
C GLY A 281 6.02 4.76 -7.42
N VAL A 282 6.40 4.15 -6.30
CA VAL A 282 5.73 2.97 -5.73
C VAL A 282 4.30 3.29 -5.31
N ILE A 283 4.08 4.42 -4.62
CA ILE A 283 2.73 4.84 -4.21
C ILE A 283 1.87 5.22 -5.42
N ALA A 284 2.48 5.83 -6.45
CA ALA A 284 1.82 6.08 -7.73
C ALA A 284 1.43 4.78 -8.47
N HIS A 285 2.25 3.73 -8.40
CA HIS A 285 1.90 2.40 -8.91
C HIS A 285 0.69 1.82 -8.16
N LEU A 286 0.76 1.77 -6.81
CA LEU A 286 -0.35 1.26 -5.98
C LEU A 286 -1.66 2.01 -6.28
N PHE A 287 -1.63 3.34 -6.31
CA PHE A 287 -2.78 4.18 -6.65
C PHE A 287 -3.36 3.88 -8.03
N ALA A 288 -2.50 3.73 -9.05
CA ALA A 288 -2.93 3.41 -10.40
C ALA A 288 -3.62 2.04 -10.48
N VAL A 289 -3.10 1.02 -9.79
CA VAL A 289 -3.65 -0.35 -9.82
C VAL A 289 -4.88 -0.52 -8.91
N ASP A 290 -4.90 0.10 -7.73
CA ASP A 290 -6.06 0.13 -6.83
C ASP A 290 -7.30 0.78 -7.49
N GLY A 291 -7.07 1.61 -8.52
CA GLY A 291 -8.10 2.12 -9.43
C GLY A 291 -8.95 1.04 -10.12
N LEU A 292 -8.45 -0.19 -10.29
CA LEU A 292 -9.23 -1.33 -10.78
C LEU A 292 -10.34 -1.73 -9.80
N VAL A 293 -10.05 -1.73 -8.50
CA VAL A 293 -11.05 -2.00 -7.45
C VAL A 293 -11.96 -0.79 -7.27
N ALA A 294 -11.43 0.43 -7.40
CA ALA A 294 -12.20 1.66 -7.30
C ALA A 294 -13.31 1.71 -8.37
N THR A 295 -12.98 1.46 -9.63
CA THR A 295 -13.94 1.45 -10.74
C THR A 295 -14.98 0.34 -10.60
N ALA A 296 -14.59 -0.87 -10.16
CA ALA A 296 -15.54 -1.95 -9.86
C ALA A 296 -16.53 -1.60 -8.73
N LEU A 297 -16.12 -0.78 -7.76
CA LEU A 297 -16.96 -0.23 -6.69
C LEU A 297 -17.69 1.07 -7.06
N GLY A 298 -17.63 1.50 -8.32
CA GLY A 298 -18.28 2.74 -8.81
C GLY A 298 -17.63 4.04 -8.33
N LEU A 299 -16.38 3.98 -7.87
CA LEU A 299 -15.55 5.14 -7.53
C LEU A 299 -14.76 5.63 -8.77
N PRO A 300 -14.27 6.88 -8.78
CA PRO A 300 -13.49 7.42 -9.92
C PRO A 300 -12.20 6.64 -10.21
N ASP A 301 -11.84 6.53 -11.49
CA ASP A 301 -10.52 6.03 -11.90
C ASP A 301 -9.46 7.15 -11.75
N PRO A 302 -8.31 6.91 -11.10
CA PRO A 302 -7.19 7.87 -11.07
C PRO A 302 -6.67 8.27 -12.47
N LEU A 303 -6.83 7.42 -13.49
CA LEU A 303 -6.41 7.70 -14.87
C LEU A 303 -7.36 8.64 -15.62
N ASP A 304 -8.62 8.81 -15.20
CA ASP A 304 -9.59 9.67 -15.88
C ASP A 304 -9.27 11.18 -15.74
N THR A 305 -8.38 11.53 -14.82
CA THR A 305 -7.97 12.90 -14.47
C THR A 305 -7.41 13.71 -15.64
N GLY A 306 -6.96 13.05 -16.72
CA GLY A 306 -6.49 13.71 -17.95
C GLY A 306 -7.56 14.32 -18.85
N THR A 307 -8.86 14.08 -18.60
CA THR A 307 -9.96 14.52 -19.50
C THR A 307 -10.66 15.82 -19.07
N GLY A 308 -10.23 16.44 -17.96
CA GLY A 308 -11.05 17.38 -17.19
C GLY A 308 -10.48 18.77 -16.88
N SER A 309 -9.68 19.40 -17.77
CA SER A 309 -9.32 20.83 -17.61
C SER A 309 -9.40 21.62 -18.92
N GLY A 310 -10.64 21.94 -19.32
CA GLY A 310 -10.92 22.75 -20.48
C GLY A 310 -12.34 23.28 -20.48
N THR A 311 -12.54 24.50 -19.96
CA THR A 311 -13.80 25.25 -20.12
C THR A 311 -13.95 25.64 -21.60
N GLY A 312 -14.47 24.73 -22.41
CA GLY A 312 -14.68 24.90 -23.85
C GLY A 312 -16.11 24.56 -24.25
N THR A 313 -16.96 25.58 -24.35
CA THR A 313 -18.28 25.44 -24.98
C THR A 313 -18.09 25.16 -26.48
N GLY A 314 -18.11 23.89 -26.87
CA GLY A 314 -17.98 23.45 -28.25
C GLY A 314 -18.88 22.25 -28.53
N SER A 315 -19.97 22.48 -29.26
CA SER A 315 -20.91 21.42 -29.65
C SER A 315 -20.32 20.48 -30.70
N GLY A 316 -19.62 19.45 -30.25
CA GLY A 316 -19.34 18.22 -30.99
C GLY A 316 -19.87 17.05 -30.17
N GLY A 317 -20.69 16.18 -30.76
CA GLY A 317 -21.17 14.98 -30.06
C GLY A 317 -20.00 14.03 -29.77
N PRO A 318 -20.10 13.20 -28.72
CA PRO A 318 -19.09 12.17 -28.49
C PRO A 318 -19.13 11.19 -29.66
N GLU A 319 -18.10 11.23 -30.50
CA GLU A 319 -17.71 10.06 -31.26
C GLU A 319 -17.22 9.05 -30.22
N GLU A 320 -18.07 8.06 -29.89
CA GLU A 320 -17.75 7.03 -28.91
C GLU A 320 -16.51 6.27 -29.39
N ALA A 321 -15.35 6.66 -28.87
CA ALA A 321 -14.13 5.90 -29.02
C ALA A 321 -14.44 4.46 -28.56
N PRO A 322 -14.03 3.43 -29.33
CA PRO A 322 -14.34 2.05 -28.98
C PRO A 322 -13.86 1.77 -27.55
N PRO A 323 -14.66 1.09 -26.72
CA PRO A 323 -14.34 0.89 -25.31
C PRO A 323 -12.95 0.28 -25.20
N ARG A 324 -12.04 1.07 -24.61
CA ARG A 324 -10.64 0.68 -24.44
C ARG A 324 -10.64 -0.58 -23.57
N ALA A 325 -10.00 -1.65 -24.06
CA ALA A 325 -9.89 -2.88 -23.29
C ALA A 325 -9.30 -2.56 -21.90
N PRO A 326 -9.83 -3.14 -20.81
CA PRO A 326 -9.39 -2.81 -19.45
C PRO A 326 -7.88 -3.05 -19.34
N ALA A 327 -7.15 -1.98 -19.05
CA ALA A 327 -5.70 -2.02 -18.96
C ALA A 327 -5.28 -2.81 -17.72
N GLY A 328 -4.47 -3.85 -17.91
CA GLY A 328 -3.88 -4.59 -16.79
C GLY A 328 -2.89 -3.73 -15.98
N PRO A 329 -2.52 -4.16 -14.75
CA PRO A 329 -1.70 -3.40 -13.80
C PRO A 329 -0.51 -2.64 -14.42
N ALA A 330 0.45 -3.33 -15.05
CA ALA A 330 1.62 -2.71 -15.67
C ALA A 330 1.29 -1.61 -16.70
N SER A 331 0.19 -1.77 -17.46
CA SER A 331 -0.23 -0.74 -18.42
C SER A 331 -0.76 0.51 -17.71
N ARG A 332 -1.47 0.34 -16.58
CA ARG A 332 -1.97 1.44 -15.74
C ARG A 332 -0.82 2.15 -15.02
N THR A 333 0.12 1.39 -14.46
CA THR A 333 1.36 1.89 -13.85
C THR A 333 2.13 2.78 -14.82
N GLU A 334 2.40 2.28 -16.03
CA GLU A 334 3.14 3.02 -17.06
C GLU A 334 2.35 4.20 -17.64
N GLU A 335 1.02 4.15 -17.69
CA GLU A 335 0.19 5.29 -18.10
C GLU A 335 0.22 6.41 -17.06
N PHE A 336 0.06 6.08 -15.78
CA PHE A 336 0.10 7.05 -14.69
C PHE A 336 1.49 7.72 -14.57
N TRP A 337 2.57 6.94 -14.53
CA TRP A 337 3.95 7.47 -14.49
C TRP A 337 4.36 8.32 -15.71
N ARG A 338 3.68 8.16 -16.86
CA ARG A 338 3.88 9.01 -18.04
C ARG A 338 3.01 10.27 -18.02
N ALA A 339 1.82 10.20 -17.42
CA ALA A 339 0.90 11.33 -17.30
C ALA A 339 1.38 12.35 -16.26
N ASP A 340 1.89 11.86 -15.12
CA ASP A 340 2.49 12.67 -14.06
C ASP A 340 3.88 12.11 -13.74
N THR A 341 4.93 12.91 -14.00
CA THR A 341 6.31 12.54 -13.65
C THR A 341 6.78 13.14 -12.33
N ASP A 342 6.00 14.03 -11.72
CA ASP A 342 6.36 14.72 -10.47
C ASP A 342 5.96 13.90 -9.24
N VAL A 343 5.01 12.96 -9.38
CA VAL A 343 4.82 11.87 -8.39
C VAL A 343 6.08 11.01 -8.21
N LEU A 344 6.97 10.92 -9.21
CA LEU A 344 8.25 10.22 -9.09
C LEU A 344 9.29 11.02 -8.27
N ARG A 345 9.01 12.29 -7.93
CA ARG A 345 9.96 13.22 -7.31
C ARG A 345 9.42 13.90 -6.05
N THR A 346 8.20 13.57 -5.62
CA THR A 346 7.51 14.26 -4.52
C THR A 346 6.67 13.27 -3.71
N PRO A 347 6.34 13.60 -2.44
CA PRO A 347 5.32 12.87 -1.66
C PRO A 347 3.89 12.99 -2.20
N GLY A 348 3.66 13.67 -3.33
CA GLY A 348 2.33 14.07 -3.81
C GLY A 348 1.36 12.93 -4.11
N ALA A 349 1.87 11.71 -4.39
CA ALA A 349 1.04 10.53 -4.59
C ALA A 349 0.35 10.02 -3.30
N ARG A 350 0.86 10.39 -2.11
CA ARG A 350 0.41 9.82 -0.84
C ARG A 350 -1.03 10.19 -0.49
N GLU A 351 -1.40 11.46 -0.54
CA GLU A 351 -2.74 11.91 -0.14
C GLU A 351 -3.83 11.33 -1.06
N PRO A 352 -3.70 11.37 -2.41
CA PRO A 352 -4.65 10.72 -3.32
C PRO A 352 -4.78 9.21 -3.11
N TRP A 353 -3.65 8.50 -2.95
CA TRP A 353 -3.64 7.06 -2.67
C TRP A 353 -4.36 6.73 -1.36
N ARG A 354 -4.03 7.44 -0.29
CA ARG A 354 -4.62 7.25 1.04
C ARG A 354 -6.13 7.52 1.05
N ASP A 355 -6.57 8.56 0.36
CA ASP A 355 -8.00 8.89 0.27
C ASP A 355 -8.78 7.91 -0.62
N GLN A 356 -8.15 7.36 -1.67
CA GLN A 356 -8.72 6.23 -2.42
C GLN A 356 -8.83 4.98 -1.55
N GLY A 357 -7.79 4.59 -0.81
CA GLY A 357 -7.84 3.46 0.13
C GLY A 357 -8.95 3.60 1.17
N HIS A 358 -9.10 4.80 1.75
CA HIS A 358 -10.24 5.12 2.62
C HIS A 358 -11.59 5.03 1.92
N ALA A 359 -11.69 5.40 0.64
CA ALA A 359 -12.92 5.29 -0.14
C ALA A 359 -13.26 3.83 -0.44
N LEU A 360 -12.29 3.00 -0.81
CA LEU A 360 -12.42 1.56 -1.03
C LEU A 360 -12.96 0.86 0.23
N VAL A 361 -12.30 1.03 1.37
CA VAL A 361 -12.72 0.45 2.66
C VAL A 361 -14.11 0.95 3.06
N ARG A 362 -14.41 2.24 2.84
CA ARG A 362 -15.73 2.82 3.12
C ARG A 362 -16.83 2.21 2.25
N SER A 363 -16.60 2.07 0.94
CA SER A 363 -17.55 1.45 0.00
C SER A 363 -17.79 -0.01 0.36
N ALA A 364 -16.74 -0.78 0.65
CA ALA A 364 -16.85 -2.15 1.15
C ALA A 364 -17.67 -2.24 2.46
N SER A 365 -17.45 -1.31 3.39
CA SER A 365 -18.18 -1.25 4.67
C SER A 365 -19.68 -0.94 4.50
N PHE A 366 -20.06 -0.11 3.52
CA PHE A 366 -21.48 0.22 3.27
C PHE A 366 -22.20 -0.80 2.40
N ALA A 367 -21.52 -1.41 1.43
CA ALA A 367 -22.13 -2.37 0.51
C ALA A 367 -22.13 -3.81 1.04
N GLY A 368 -21.22 -4.16 1.95
CA GLY A 368 -21.14 -5.51 2.53
C GLY A 368 -20.97 -6.59 1.47
N ASP A 369 -21.63 -7.73 1.68
CA ASP A 369 -21.47 -8.92 0.82
C ASP A 369 -21.93 -8.72 -0.63
N ASP A 370 -22.83 -7.75 -0.89
CA ASP A 370 -23.27 -7.43 -2.26
C ASP A 370 -22.11 -6.91 -3.13
N ALA A 371 -21.14 -6.20 -2.54
CA ALA A 371 -19.93 -5.76 -3.24
C ALA A 371 -18.87 -6.87 -3.34
N ALA A 372 -18.82 -7.79 -2.38
CA ALA A 372 -17.78 -8.82 -2.28
C ALA A 372 -17.70 -9.78 -3.48
N GLY A 373 -18.78 -9.86 -4.27
CA GLY A 373 -18.89 -10.68 -5.48
C GLY A 373 -18.75 -9.92 -6.81
N LEU A 374 -18.54 -8.59 -6.81
CA LEU A 374 -18.38 -7.82 -8.04
C LEU A 374 -17.05 -8.15 -8.74
N ASP A 375 -17.06 -8.17 -10.07
CA ASP A 375 -15.88 -8.53 -10.88
C ASP A 375 -14.89 -7.35 -11.02
N VAL A 376 -13.62 -7.59 -10.70
CA VAL A 376 -12.48 -6.70 -10.93
C VAL A 376 -11.62 -7.27 -12.06
N CYS A 377 -11.55 -6.56 -13.19
CA CYS A 377 -10.80 -6.99 -14.37
C CYS A 377 -9.32 -6.55 -14.28
N TYR A 378 -8.40 -7.51 -14.20
CA TYR A 378 -6.94 -7.29 -14.21
C TYR A 378 -6.34 -7.36 -15.64
N GLY A 379 -7.18 -7.23 -16.67
CA GLY A 379 -6.82 -7.45 -18.07
C GLY A 379 -7.04 -8.91 -18.47
N ASP A 380 -6.05 -9.77 -18.26
CA ASP A 380 -6.08 -11.18 -18.71
C ASP A 380 -6.88 -12.13 -17.79
N PHE A 381 -7.27 -11.66 -16.60
CA PHE A 381 -8.06 -12.40 -15.63
C PHE A 381 -8.98 -11.46 -14.82
N THR A 382 -9.90 -12.07 -14.07
CA THR A 382 -10.88 -11.38 -13.22
C THR A 382 -10.82 -11.97 -11.82
N LEU A 383 -10.87 -11.10 -10.80
CA LEU A 383 -11.06 -11.50 -9.40
C LEU A 383 -12.36 -10.88 -8.87
N PRO A 384 -13.12 -11.55 -8.01
CA PRO A 384 -14.17 -10.88 -7.25
C PRO A 384 -13.53 -9.85 -6.30
N VAL A 385 -14.21 -8.73 -6.01
CA VAL A 385 -13.70 -7.63 -5.15
C VAL A 385 -13.07 -8.11 -3.84
N ARG A 386 -13.62 -9.15 -3.20
CA ARG A 386 -13.03 -9.73 -1.98
C ARG A 386 -11.61 -10.30 -2.19
N ASP A 387 -11.39 -10.99 -3.31
CA ASP A 387 -10.09 -11.59 -3.65
C ASP A 387 -9.18 -10.50 -4.22
N ALA A 388 -9.74 -9.49 -4.92
CA ALA A 388 -9.00 -8.33 -5.36
C ALA A 388 -8.47 -7.49 -4.18
N LEU A 389 -9.23 -7.28 -3.09
CA LEU A 389 -8.69 -6.59 -1.91
C LEU A 389 -7.63 -7.41 -1.16
N LEU A 390 -7.71 -8.74 -1.17
CA LEU A 390 -6.64 -9.59 -0.64
C LEU A 390 -5.36 -9.48 -1.48
N ASP A 391 -5.49 -9.44 -2.81
CA ASP A 391 -4.38 -9.14 -3.73
C ASP A 391 -3.77 -7.75 -3.45
N ARG A 392 -4.61 -6.70 -3.35
CA ARG A 392 -4.13 -5.35 -3.03
C ARG A 392 -3.52 -5.25 -1.62
N ALA A 393 -3.96 -6.07 -0.66
CA ALA A 393 -3.34 -6.14 0.67
C ALA A 393 -1.93 -6.75 0.62
N PHE A 394 -1.75 -7.81 -0.17
CA PHE A 394 -0.45 -8.43 -0.43
C PHE A 394 0.50 -7.42 -1.07
N GLU A 395 0.03 -6.69 -2.08
CA GLU A 395 0.85 -5.73 -2.83
C GLU A 395 1.21 -4.49 -1.98
N CYS A 396 0.28 -4.00 -1.14
CA CYS A 396 0.59 -2.98 -0.13
C CYS A 396 1.68 -3.45 0.86
N TRP A 397 1.68 -4.72 1.26
CA TRP A 397 2.70 -5.27 2.15
C TRP A 397 4.05 -5.44 1.44
N MET A 398 4.08 -6.12 0.28
CA MET A 398 5.32 -6.37 -0.48
C MET A 398 6.04 -5.06 -0.83
N HIS A 399 5.29 -4.04 -1.26
CA HIS A 399 5.87 -2.74 -1.58
C HIS A 399 6.20 -1.89 -0.35
N ALA A 400 5.56 -2.13 0.80
CA ALA A 400 6.04 -1.56 2.05
C ALA A 400 7.40 -2.16 2.46
N GLU A 401 7.65 -3.45 2.20
CA GLU A 401 8.98 -4.04 2.36
C GLU A 401 9.99 -3.49 1.35
N ASP A 402 9.64 -3.36 0.06
CA ASP A 402 10.53 -2.74 -0.93
C ASP A 402 10.95 -1.31 -0.56
N ILE A 403 10.02 -0.52 -0.02
CA ILE A 403 10.31 0.82 0.49
C ILE A 403 11.19 0.73 1.75
N ALA A 404 10.81 -0.12 2.72
CA ALA A 404 11.53 -0.26 3.97
C ALA A 404 13.00 -0.69 3.78
N ASP A 405 13.25 -1.67 2.91
CA ASP A 405 14.59 -2.11 2.50
C ASP A 405 15.39 -0.98 1.85
N ALA A 406 14.75 -0.09 1.08
CA ALA A 406 15.42 1.03 0.41
C ALA A 406 15.81 2.18 1.36
N ILE A 407 15.27 2.21 2.59
CA ILE A 407 15.53 3.25 3.60
C ILE A 407 15.99 2.70 4.96
N ASP A 408 16.39 1.41 5.02
CA ASP A 408 16.79 0.69 6.25
C ASP A 408 15.75 0.75 7.40
N TYR A 409 14.45 0.79 7.07
CA TYR A 409 13.35 0.89 8.05
C TYR A 409 12.94 -0.48 8.61
N PRO A 410 12.72 -0.64 9.94
CA PRO A 410 12.29 -1.91 10.52
C PRO A 410 10.80 -2.19 10.23
N TYR A 411 10.53 -2.95 9.16
CA TYR A 411 9.18 -3.44 8.84
C TYR A 411 9.00 -4.92 9.20
N THR A 412 7.77 -5.31 9.55
CA THR A 412 7.46 -6.68 10.01
C THR A 412 6.44 -7.37 9.09
N PRO A 413 6.38 -8.71 9.07
CA PRO A 413 5.33 -9.41 8.34
C PRO A 413 3.91 -9.11 8.89
N PRO A 414 2.86 -9.26 8.06
CA PRO A 414 1.45 -9.26 8.42
C PRO A 414 1.09 -10.19 9.59
N GLN A 415 -0.05 -9.91 10.23
CA GLN A 415 -0.64 -10.78 11.26
C GLN A 415 -1.02 -12.14 10.64
N GLY A 416 -0.78 -13.25 11.33
CA GLY A 416 -0.95 -14.60 10.77
C GLY A 416 -2.29 -14.87 10.10
N ARG A 417 -3.41 -14.39 10.65
CA ARG A 417 -4.72 -14.50 9.99
C ARG A 417 -4.80 -13.75 8.64
N HIS A 418 -4.19 -12.57 8.51
CA HIS A 418 -4.15 -11.83 7.24
C HIS A 418 -3.21 -12.52 6.26
N MET A 419 -2.05 -12.99 6.75
CA MET A 419 -1.12 -13.81 5.97
C MET A 419 -1.83 -15.04 5.39
N HIS A 420 -2.59 -15.78 6.20
CA HIS A 420 -3.34 -16.95 5.76
C HIS A 420 -4.30 -16.66 4.60
N HIS A 421 -5.04 -15.55 4.64
CA HIS A 421 -5.94 -15.18 3.55
C HIS A 421 -5.20 -14.84 2.24
N MET A 422 -3.99 -14.26 2.33
CA MET A 422 -3.16 -13.96 1.17
C MET A 422 -2.49 -15.23 0.60
N VAL A 423 -1.99 -16.10 1.47
CA VAL A 423 -1.44 -17.42 1.09
C VAL A 423 -2.53 -18.30 0.46
N ASP A 424 -3.73 -18.35 1.04
CA ASP A 424 -4.88 -19.07 0.48
C ASP A 424 -5.27 -18.54 -0.90
N LEU A 425 -5.35 -17.21 -1.07
CA LEU A 425 -5.62 -16.62 -2.38
C LEU A 425 -4.56 -17.06 -3.40
N ALA A 426 -3.27 -16.93 -3.09
CA ALA A 426 -2.20 -17.34 -3.98
C ALA A 426 -2.33 -18.83 -4.35
N ALA A 427 -2.55 -19.71 -3.36
CA ALA A 427 -2.77 -21.15 -3.57
C ALA A 427 -3.99 -21.44 -4.45
N ARG A 428 -5.12 -20.73 -4.28
CA ARG A 428 -6.32 -20.83 -5.12
C ARG A 428 -6.08 -20.39 -6.57
N LEU A 429 -5.14 -19.48 -6.82
CA LEU A 429 -4.80 -18.99 -8.17
C LEU A 429 -3.85 -19.93 -8.92
N LEU A 430 -2.98 -20.69 -8.23
CA LEU A 430 -1.98 -21.58 -8.84
C LEU A 430 -2.51 -22.49 -9.96
N PRO A 431 -3.67 -23.17 -9.84
CA PRO A 431 -4.15 -24.06 -10.91
C PRO A 431 -4.48 -23.31 -12.20
N GLY A 432 -5.04 -22.10 -12.07
CA GLY A 432 -5.31 -21.20 -13.19
C GLY A 432 -4.02 -20.74 -13.86
N THR A 433 -3.02 -20.36 -13.06
CA THR A 433 -1.70 -19.90 -13.55
C THR A 433 -0.91 -21.02 -14.21
N ILE A 434 -0.92 -22.25 -13.67
CA ILE A 434 -0.35 -23.45 -14.34
C ILE A 434 -0.99 -23.64 -15.71
N ALA A 435 -2.32 -23.57 -15.80
CA ALA A 435 -3.03 -23.72 -17.06
C ALA A 435 -2.74 -22.58 -18.05
N TRP A 436 -2.55 -21.35 -17.57
CA TRP A 436 -2.11 -20.22 -18.39
C TRP A 436 -0.69 -20.43 -18.93
N ARG A 437 0.28 -20.78 -18.06
CA ARG A 437 1.68 -21.06 -18.46
C ARG A 437 1.76 -22.09 -19.56
N ARG A 438 0.95 -23.16 -19.49
CA ARG A 438 0.88 -24.19 -20.53
C ARG A 438 0.30 -23.70 -21.85
N ARG A 439 -0.75 -22.85 -21.83
CA ARG A 439 -1.29 -22.21 -23.04
C ARG A 439 -0.27 -21.27 -23.69
N ALA A 440 0.55 -20.60 -22.89
CA ALA A 440 1.64 -19.74 -23.33
C ALA A 440 2.91 -20.50 -23.77
N GLY A 441 2.96 -21.84 -23.63
CA GLY A 441 4.15 -22.65 -23.95
C GLY A 441 5.29 -22.58 -22.92
N LEU A 442 5.02 -22.01 -21.74
CA LEU A 442 5.98 -21.77 -20.65
C LEU A 442 6.06 -22.93 -19.63
N SER A 443 5.30 -23.99 -19.85
CA SER A 443 5.20 -25.22 -19.04
C SER A 443 4.80 -26.40 -19.95
N ALA A 444 5.13 -27.62 -19.56
CA ALA A 444 4.84 -28.82 -20.32
C ALA A 444 3.32 -29.07 -20.48
N ALA A 445 2.92 -29.62 -21.63
CA ALA A 445 1.52 -29.99 -21.87
C ALA A 445 1.03 -31.01 -20.81
N PRO A 446 -0.25 -30.94 -20.37
CA PRO A 446 -0.75 -31.82 -19.32
C PRO A 446 -0.66 -33.29 -19.75
N ARG A 447 -0.10 -34.15 -18.89
CA ARG A 447 0.10 -35.58 -19.19
C ARG A 447 -1.22 -36.35 -19.44
N ARG A 448 -2.36 -35.79 -19.02
CA ARG A 448 -3.72 -36.23 -19.35
C ARG A 448 -4.65 -35.02 -19.44
N LEU A 449 -5.54 -35.02 -20.43
CA LEU A 449 -6.70 -34.13 -20.46
C LEU A 449 -7.84 -34.79 -19.66
N THR A 450 -8.38 -34.08 -18.68
CA THR A 450 -9.47 -34.55 -17.81
C THR A 450 -10.71 -33.66 -17.97
N ALA A 451 -11.90 -34.25 -17.77
CA ALA A 451 -13.13 -33.48 -17.67
C ALA A 451 -13.17 -32.68 -16.36
N ALA A 452 -13.92 -31.57 -16.32
CA ALA A 452 -14.16 -30.84 -15.09
C ALA A 452 -14.79 -31.75 -14.01
N GLY A 453 -14.32 -31.62 -12.77
CA GLY A 453 -14.72 -32.45 -11.63
C GLY A 453 -14.13 -33.87 -11.62
N ALA A 454 -13.39 -34.29 -12.64
CA ALA A 454 -12.71 -35.59 -12.63
C ALA A 454 -11.53 -35.60 -11.64
N PRO A 455 -11.16 -36.76 -11.06
CA PRO A 455 -9.93 -36.92 -10.31
C PRO A 455 -8.70 -36.54 -11.15
N GLY A 456 -7.74 -35.86 -10.52
CA GLY A 456 -6.48 -35.45 -11.14
C GLY A 456 -5.32 -35.54 -10.16
N ARG A 457 -4.08 -35.40 -10.65
CA ARG A 457 -2.91 -35.34 -9.77
C ARG A 457 -2.89 -34.01 -9.01
N ALA A 458 -2.44 -34.04 -7.76
CA ALA A 458 -2.15 -32.85 -6.97
C ALA A 458 -0.66 -32.70 -6.68
N LEU A 459 -0.24 -31.47 -6.42
CA LEU A 459 0.92 -31.19 -5.57
C LEU A 459 0.40 -30.76 -4.21
N HIS A 460 0.96 -31.34 -3.15
CA HIS A 460 0.75 -30.86 -1.78
C HIS A 460 1.71 -29.69 -1.54
N LEU A 461 1.15 -28.55 -1.16
CA LEU A 461 1.85 -27.34 -0.74
C LEU A 461 1.63 -27.18 0.77
N GLU A 462 2.70 -27.38 1.54
CA GLU A 462 2.76 -27.08 2.97
C GLU A 462 3.45 -25.72 3.14
N VAL A 463 2.76 -24.77 3.78
CA VAL A 463 3.35 -23.47 4.14
C VAL A 463 3.48 -23.41 5.65
N GLU A 464 4.69 -23.24 6.15
CA GLU A 464 5.00 -23.24 7.58
C GLU A 464 4.80 -21.86 8.24
N GLY A 465 4.53 -21.88 9.55
CA GLY A 465 4.46 -20.68 10.40
C GLY A 465 3.06 -20.14 10.67
N ASP A 466 2.98 -19.01 11.38
CA ASP A 466 1.70 -18.35 11.73
C ASP A 466 1.03 -17.76 10.48
N GLY A 467 -0.10 -18.33 10.09
CA GLY A 467 -0.78 -18.08 8.81
C GLY A 467 -0.50 -19.11 7.72
N GLY A 468 0.32 -20.12 8.00
CA GLY A 468 0.56 -21.27 7.12
C GLY A 468 -0.64 -22.21 6.96
N GLY A 469 -0.40 -23.39 6.38
CA GLY A 469 -1.43 -24.41 6.14
C GLY A 469 -1.06 -25.45 5.08
N ASP A 470 -2.04 -26.27 4.71
CA ASP A 470 -1.95 -27.33 3.71
C ASP A 470 -2.90 -27.08 2.54
N TRP A 471 -2.37 -27.02 1.31
CA TRP A 471 -3.17 -26.93 0.08
C TRP A 471 -2.81 -28.06 -0.88
N TYR A 472 -3.83 -28.60 -1.57
CA TYR A 472 -3.65 -29.60 -2.63
C TYR A 472 -3.97 -28.95 -3.97
N ILE A 473 -2.93 -28.67 -4.76
CA ILE A 473 -2.99 -27.88 -5.99
C ILE A 473 -3.26 -28.81 -7.19
N PRO A 474 -4.42 -28.71 -7.88
CA PRO A 474 -4.69 -29.46 -9.10
C PRO A 474 -3.64 -29.23 -10.21
N LEU A 475 -2.96 -30.29 -10.62
CA LEU A 475 -1.90 -30.21 -11.62
C LEU A 475 -2.37 -30.45 -13.05
N ASP A 476 -3.45 -31.22 -13.27
CA ASP A 476 -3.87 -31.63 -14.63
C ASP A 476 -4.90 -30.68 -15.25
N SER A 477 -5.79 -30.10 -14.44
CA SER A 477 -6.82 -29.14 -14.85
C SER A 477 -7.22 -28.25 -13.66
N PRO A 478 -7.49 -26.93 -13.84
CA PRO A 478 -7.94 -26.06 -12.75
C PRO A 478 -9.24 -26.51 -12.08
N ALA A 479 -10.07 -27.28 -12.80
CA ALA A 479 -11.34 -27.81 -12.32
C ALA A 479 -11.27 -29.29 -11.93
N ALA A 480 -10.08 -29.89 -11.79
CA ALA A 480 -9.96 -31.27 -11.31
C ALA A 480 -10.25 -31.34 -9.80
N SER A 481 -10.95 -32.41 -9.39
CA SER A 481 -11.16 -32.70 -7.97
C SER A 481 -9.94 -33.45 -7.43
N VAL A 482 -9.38 -33.01 -6.31
CA VAL A 482 -8.16 -33.59 -5.72
C VAL A 482 -8.25 -33.62 -4.19
N GLY A 483 -7.52 -34.54 -3.58
CA GLY A 483 -7.28 -34.57 -2.14
C GLY A 483 -5.93 -35.19 -1.76
N PRO A 484 -5.70 -35.47 -0.46
CA PRO A 484 -4.41 -35.96 0.04
C PRO A 484 -3.89 -37.23 -0.63
N GLY A 485 -4.79 -38.13 -1.06
CA GLY A 485 -4.43 -39.37 -1.75
C GLY A 485 -3.95 -39.19 -3.20
N ASP A 486 -4.12 -38.00 -3.78
CA ASP A 486 -3.78 -37.70 -5.17
C ASP A 486 -2.44 -36.94 -5.32
N ALA A 487 -1.76 -36.66 -4.19
CA ALA A 487 -0.49 -35.95 -4.17
C ALA A 487 0.63 -36.78 -4.83
N VAL A 488 1.21 -36.25 -5.91
CA VAL A 488 2.37 -36.85 -6.62
C VAL A 488 3.69 -36.15 -6.33
N ALA A 489 3.63 -35.01 -5.64
CA ALA A 489 4.75 -34.20 -5.22
C ALA A 489 4.36 -33.43 -3.96
N HIS A 490 5.36 -33.09 -3.15
CA HIS A 490 5.23 -32.26 -1.95
C HIS A 490 6.25 -31.12 -1.99
N VAL A 491 5.82 -29.92 -1.63
CA VAL A 491 6.66 -28.73 -1.46
C VAL A 491 6.33 -28.09 -0.11
N ALA A 492 7.35 -27.93 0.74
CA ALA A 492 7.25 -27.32 2.06
C ALA A 492 8.18 -26.09 2.15
N LEU A 493 7.69 -24.96 2.66
CA LEU A 493 8.47 -23.73 2.86
C LEU A 493 7.82 -22.78 3.89
N ASP A 494 8.59 -21.89 4.51
CA ASP A 494 8.03 -20.85 5.39
C ASP A 494 7.14 -19.88 4.60
N ARG A 495 6.08 -19.36 5.25
CA ARG A 495 5.18 -18.34 4.70
C ARG A 495 5.88 -17.14 4.06
N TYR A 496 6.99 -16.67 4.63
CA TYR A 496 7.73 -15.54 4.08
C TYR A 496 8.42 -15.92 2.76
N GLU A 497 9.09 -17.07 2.72
CA GLU A 497 9.68 -17.62 1.47
C GLU A 497 8.62 -17.85 0.39
N PHE A 498 7.44 -18.35 0.75
CA PHE A 498 6.33 -18.50 -0.21
C PHE A 498 5.86 -17.16 -0.76
N CYS A 499 5.66 -16.16 0.09
CA CYS A 499 5.26 -14.83 -0.33
C CYS A 499 6.34 -14.13 -1.18
N GLN A 500 7.61 -14.25 -0.83
CA GLN A 500 8.74 -13.74 -1.62
C GLN A 500 8.84 -14.42 -3.00
N LEU A 501 8.52 -15.72 -3.09
CA LEU A 501 8.36 -16.40 -4.37
C LEU A 501 7.16 -15.87 -5.17
N VAL A 502 5.98 -15.74 -4.54
CA VAL A 502 4.75 -15.24 -5.18
C VAL A 502 4.91 -13.82 -5.70
N ALA A 503 5.67 -12.97 -4.98
CA ALA A 503 6.05 -11.62 -5.39
C ALA A 503 7.16 -11.57 -6.46
N GLY A 504 7.72 -12.72 -6.88
CA GLY A 504 8.81 -12.76 -7.85
C GLY A 504 10.12 -12.12 -7.33
N HIS A 505 10.28 -12.00 -6.01
CA HIS A 505 11.50 -11.50 -5.39
C HIS A 505 12.62 -12.55 -5.37
N VAL A 506 12.26 -13.84 -5.33
CA VAL A 506 13.20 -14.98 -5.30
C VAL A 506 13.00 -15.88 -6.52
N PRO A 507 14.07 -16.33 -7.21
CA PRO A 507 13.95 -17.24 -8.35
C PRO A 507 13.28 -18.57 -8.02
N PRO A 508 12.34 -19.08 -8.87
CA PRO A 508 11.60 -20.33 -8.62
C PRO A 508 12.42 -21.59 -8.35
N LEU A 509 13.72 -21.58 -8.68
CA LEU A 509 14.64 -22.69 -8.47
C LEU A 509 15.66 -22.43 -7.34
N GLU A 510 15.63 -21.23 -6.76
CA GLU A 510 16.51 -20.78 -5.68
C GLU A 510 15.74 -20.57 -4.36
N THR A 511 14.40 -20.53 -4.39
CA THR A 511 13.53 -20.51 -3.19
C THR A 511 13.89 -21.60 -2.20
N ALA A 512 13.94 -21.25 -0.90
CA ALA A 512 14.29 -22.18 0.17
C ALA A 512 13.12 -23.12 0.52
N ALA A 513 12.84 -24.07 -0.38
CA ALA A 513 11.76 -25.05 -0.24
C ALA A 513 12.28 -26.49 -0.13
N GLY A 514 11.73 -27.25 0.81
CA GLY A 514 11.79 -28.71 0.82
C GLY A 514 10.95 -29.29 -0.32
N GLN A 515 11.45 -30.31 -1.00
CA GLN A 515 10.82 -30.85 -2.23
C GLN A 515 10.91 -32.38 -2.26
N ASP A 516 9.79 -33.06 -2.52
CA ASP A 516 9.74 -34.50 -2.76
C ASP A 516 8.78 -34.88 -3.92
N GLY A 517 8.98 -36.06 -4.51
CA GLY A 517 8.14 -36.61 -5.57
C GLY A 517 8.44 -36.12 -6.99
N ASP A 518 7.39 -35.85 -7.78
CA ASP A 518 7.48 -35.51 -9.20
C ASP A 518 8.09 -34.11 -9.44
N ARG A 519 9.39 -34.09 -9.77
CA ARG A 519 10.17 -32.85 -10.03
C ARG A 519 9.58 -31.95 -11.12
N GLU A 520 8.84 -32.50 -12.09
CA GLU A 520 8.17 -31.69 -13.11
C GLU A 520 6.99 -30.93 -12.50
N ALA A 521 6.22 -31.58 -11.61
CA ALA A 521 5.12 -30.95 -10.88
C ALA A 521 5.61 -29.87 -9.91
N VAL A 522 6.68 -30.14 -9.16
CA VAL A 522 7.32 -29.15 -8.29
C VAL A 522 7.75 -27.92 -9.09
N ARG A 523 8.46 -28.13 -10.22
CA ARG A 523 8.89 -27.03 -11.09
C ARG A 523 7.70 -26.25 -11.65
N ASP A 524 6.67 -26.93 -12.16
CA ASP A 524 5.46 -26.29 -12.68
C ASP A 524 4.80 -25.37 -11.65
N VAL A 525 4.70 -25.81 -10.39
CA VAL A 525 4.10 -25.01 -9.30
C VAL A 525 4.98 -23.84 -8.89
N LEU A 526 6.29 -24.02 -8.69
CA LEU A 526 7.18 -22.93 -8.28
C LEU A 526 7.23 -21.81 -9.34
N PHE A 527 7.28 -22.18 -10.62
CA PHE A 527 7.18 -21.21 -11.72
C PHE A 527 5.79 -20.58 -11.84
N ALA A 528 4.71 -21.30 -11.51
CA ALA A 528 3.36 -20.73 -11.48
C ALA A 528 3.16 -19.75 -10.31
N ALA A 529 3.72 -20.02 -9.14
CA ALA A 529 3.69 -19.11 -7.98
C ALA A 529 4.35 -17.77 -8.32
N ALA A 530 5.58 -17.79 -8.86
CA ALA A 530 6.25 -16.56 -9.28
C ALA A 530 5.48 -15.79 -10.36
N SER A 531 4.79 -16.49 -11.27
CA SER A 531 3.99 -15.87 -12.34
C SER A 531 2.71 -15.18 -11.85
N LEU A 532 2.46 -15.11 -10.54
CA LEU A 532 1.43 -14.26 -9.96
C LEU A 532 1.89 -12.79 -9.84
N SER A 533 3.20 -12.56 -9.64
CA SER A 533 3.80 -11.23 -9.58
C SER A 533 3.72 -10.45 -10.90
N ARG A 534 3.72 -9.12 -10.80
CA ARG A 534 3.57 -8.17 -11.90
C ARG A 534 3.98 -6.75 -11.49
N MET A 535 4.10 -5.87 -12.48
CA MET A 535 4.08 -4.40 -12.34
C MET A 535 2.66 -3.88 -12.63
#